data_AF-A0A518ENG8-F1
#
_entry.id   AF-A0A518ENG8-F1
#
_cell.length_a   1.000
_cell.length_b   1.000
_cell.length_c   1.000
_cell.angle_alpha   90.00
_cell.angle_beta   90.00
_cell.angle_gamma   90.00
#
_symmetry.space_group_name_H-M   'P 1'
#
loop_
_entity.id
_entity.type
_entity.pdbx_description
1 polymer ?
#
loop_
_entity_poly.entity_id
_entity_poly.type
_entity_poly.pdbx_seq_one_letter_code
_entity_poly.pdbx_strand_id
1 'polypeptide(L)' 'MKGYASTGLVFYLFGLFCAYWAQQTGRSSWLWFFLGWFFAPITGIFLVMKNAKDLRSKTKPRRQR' A
#
# COMPACT_ATOMS: atom_id res chain seq x y z
N MET A 1 12.31 13.19 -20.28
CA MET A 1 11.39 13.33 -19.12
C MET A 1 11.01 11.93 -18.65
N LYS A 2 11.21 11.58 -17.37
CA LYS A 2 10.73 10.29 -16.85
C LYS A 2 9.21 10.42 -16.65
N GLY A 3 8.43 9.83 -17.57
CA GLY A 3 6.97 9.75 -17.45
C GLY A 3 6.62 8.69 -16.42
N TYR A 4 6.45 9.10 -15.17
CA TYR A 4 5.99 8.17 -14.12
C TYR A 4 4.52 7.84 -14.34
N ALA A 5 4.17 6.57 -14.14
CA ALA A 5 2.77 6.16 -14.14
C ALA A 5 2.03 6.90 -13.02
N SER A 6 0.81 7.39 -13.32
CA SER A 6 -0.05 7.98 -12.30
C SER A 6 -0.31 6.97 -11.19
N THR A 7 -0.22 7.42 -9.94
CA THR A 7 -0.52 6.60 -8.76
C THR A 7 -1.88 5.92 -8.86
N GLY A 8 -2.88 6.60 -9.45
CA GLY A 8 -4.21 6.00 -9.69
C GLY A 8 -4.17 4.85 -10.70
N LEU A 9 -3.37 4.97 -11.76
CA LEU A 9 -3.20 3.91 -12.75
C LEU A 9 -2.46 2.69 -12.16
N VAL A 10 -1.50 2.92 -11.26
CA VAL A 10 -0.81 1.85 -10.52
C VAL A 10 -1.77 1.08 -9.63
N PHE A 11 -2.61 1.77 -8.85
CA PHE A 11 -3.59 1.11 -7.99
C PHE A 11 -4.67 0.36 -8.78
N TYR A 12 -5.11 0.93 -9.90
CA TYR A 12 -6.05 0.26 -10.80
C TYR A 12 -5.48 -1.05 -11.35
N LEU A 13 -4.24 -1.02 -11.89
CA LEU A 13 -3.56 -2.21 -12.41
C LEU A 13 -3.33 -3.26 -11.32
N PHE A 14 -2.98 -2.84 -10.10
CA PHE A 14 -2.79 -3.75 -8.98
C PHE A 14 -4.11 -4.43 -8.55
N GLY A 15 -5.21 -3.68 -8.49
CA GLY A 15 -6.54 -4.23 -8.25
C GLY A 15 -6.95 -5.22 -9.33
N LEU A 16 -6.68 -4.90 -10.61
CA LEU A 16 -6.95 -5.76 -11.75
C LEU A 16 -6.18 -7.09 -11.67
N PHE A 17 -4.89 -7.02 -11.31
CA PHE A 17 -4.06 -8.19 -11.07
C PHE A 17 -4.62 -9.07 -9.94
N CYS A 18 -5.05 -8.46 -8.83
CA CYS A 18 -5.64 -9.20 -7.71
C CYS A 18 -6.96 -9.89 -8.10
N ALA A 19 -7.78 -9.21 -8.92
CA ALA A 19 -9.02 -9.77 -9.46
C ALA A 19 -8.74 -10.98 -10.39
N TYR A 20 -7.73 -10.87 -11.26
CA TYR A 20 -7.31 -11.94 -12.14
C TYR A 20 -6.77 -13.15 -11.37
N TRP A 21 -5.95 -12.91 -10.34
CA TRP A 21 -5.47 -13.97 -9.47
C TRP A 21 -6.64 -14.69 -8.75
N ALA A 22 -7.63 -13.93 -8.28
CA ALA A 22 -8.82 -14.50 -7.67
C ALA A 22 -9.62 -15.37 -8.65
N GLN A 23 -9.73 -14.97 -9.93
CA GLN A 23 -10.33 -15.81 -10.98
C GLN A 23 -9.61 -17.14 -11.12
N GLN A 24 -8.28 -17.13 -11.20
CA GLN A 24 -7.48 -18.35 -11.32
C GLN A 24 -7.61 -19.27 -10.10
N THR A 25 -7.91 -18.71 -8.92
CA THR A 25 -8.06 -19.47 -7.68
C THR A 25 -9.52 -19.89 -7.42
N GLY A 26 -10.44 -19.64 -8.36
CA GLY A 26 -11.87 -19.95 -8.21
C GLY A 26 -12.59 -19.12 -7.15
N ARG A 27 -12.07 -17.93 -6.81
CA ARG A 27 -12.66 -17.01 -5.82
C ARG A 27 -13.36 -15.83 -6.50
N SER A 28 -14.20 -15.13 -5.75
CA SER A 28 -14.90 -13.93 -6.24
C SER A 28 -13.90 -12.83 -6.65
N SER A 29 -13.84 -12.57 -7.95
CA SER A 29 -12.92 -11.60 -8.57
C SER A 29 -13.27 -10.17 -8.19
N TRP A 30 -14.57 -9.88 -8.11
CA TRP A 30 -15.08 -8.56 -7.74
C TRP A 30 -14.69 -8.24 -6.29
N LEU A 31 -14.88 -9.20 -5.37
CA LEU A 31 -14.49 -9.01 -3.97
C LEU A 31 -12.98 -8.75 -3.83
N TRP A 32 -12.15 -9.50 -4.54
CA TRP A 32 -10.68 -9.32 -4.51
C TRP A 32 -10.20 -8.04 -5.20
N PHE A 33 -10.89 -7.56 -6.23
CA PHE A 33 -10.63 -6.25 -6.83
C PHE A 33 -10.78 -5.13 -5.79
N PHE A 34 -11.92 -5.07 -5.09
CA PHE A 34 -12.14 -4.06 -4.05
C PHE A 34 -11.22 -4.25 -2.86
N LEU A 35 -10.87 -5.49 -2.50
CA LEU A 35 -9.89 -5.74 -1.45
C LEU A 35 -8.53 -5.14 -1.80
N GLY A 36 -8.06 -5.30 -3.04
CA GLY A 36 -6.83 -4.68 -3.53
C GLY A 36 -6.85 -3.15 -3.42
N TRP A 37 -8.00 -2.53 -3.72
CA TRP A 37 -8.19 -1.09 -3.56
C TRP A 37 -8.23 -0.67 -2.09
N PHE A 38 -8.85 -1.47 -1.21
CA PHE A 38 -9.02 -1.16 0.21
C PHE A 38 -7.74 -1.34 1.03
N PHE A 39 -6.87 -2.27 0.63
CA PHE A 39 -5.57 -2.46 1.26
C PHE A 39 -4.62 -1.29 1.00
N ALA A 40 -4.72 -0.62 -0.14
CA ALA A 40 -3.86 0.52 -0.49
C ALA A 40 -3.88 1.67 0.55
N PRO A 41 -5.04 2.26 0.94
CA PRO A 41 -5.08 3.31 1.95
C PRO A 41 -4.67 2.80 3.33
N ILE A 42 -5.05 1.57 3.70
CA ILE A 42 -4.65 0.96 4.99
C ILE A 42 -3.12 0.90 5.08
N THR A 43 -2.47 0.40 4.03
CA THR A 43 -1.01 0.29 3.98
C THR A 43 -0.36 1.67 4.00
N GLY A 44 -0.94 2.66 3.30
CA GLY A 44 -0.48 4.05 3.35
C GLY A 44 -0.54 4.66 4.75
N ILE A 45 -1.66 4.48 5.47
CA ILE A 45 -1.81 4.95 6.85
C ILE A 45 -0.79 4.29 7.78
N PHE A 46 -0.64 2.96 7.70
CA PHE A 46 0.34 2.23 8.48
C PHE A 46 1.77 2.68 8.20
N LEU A 47 2.11 2.94 6.94
CA LEU A 47 3.42 3.43 6.54
C LEU A 47 3.70 4.81 7.15
N VAL A 48 2.73 5.73 7.07
CA VAL A 48 2.85 7.07 7.69
C VAL A 48 2.99 6.95 9.21
N MET A 49 2.19 6.09 9.85
CA MET A 49 2.29 5.85 11.29
C MET A 49 3.66 5.30 11.70
N LYS A 50 4.20 4.34 10.95
CA LYS A 50 5.53 3.76 11.21
C LYS A 50 6.62 4.81 10.99
N ASN A 51 6.55 5.55 9.88
CA ASN A 51 7.49 6.64 9.58
C ASN A 51 7.48 7.71 10.68
N ALA A 52 6.30 8.09 11.19
CA ALA A 52 6.19 9.04 12.30
C ALA A 52 6.80 8.52 13.60
N LYS A 53 6.67 7.22 13.90
CA LYS A 53 7.33 6.57 15.06
C LYS A 53 8.85 6.56 14.91
N ASP A 54 9.36 6.24 13.72
CA ASP A 54 10.80 6.20 13.43
C ASP A 54 11.44 7.59 13.49
N LEU A 55 10.72 8.62 13.04
CA LEU A 55 11.18 10.01 13.21
C LEU A 55 11.26 10.39 14.69
N ARG A 56 10.23 10.07 15.49
CA ARG A 56 10.25 10.35 16.95
C ARG A 56 11.33 9.59 17.70
N SER A 57 11.65 8.35 17.30
CA SER A 57 12.71 7.56 17.93
C SER A 57 14.10 8.13 17.63
N LYS A 58 14.33 8.61 16.40
CA LYS A 58 15.58 9.32 16.01
C LYS A 58 15.74 10.67 16.73
N THR A 59 14.65 11.35 17.06
CA THR A 59 14.69 12.65 17.76
C THR A 59 14.91 12.51 19.27
N LYS A 60 14.84 11.30 19.87
CA LYS A 60 15.28 11.16 21.27
C LYS A 60 16.78 11.52 21.34
N PRO A 61 17.18 12.57 22.08
CA PRO A 61 18.58 12.88 22.24
C PRO A 61 19.24 11.64 22.82
N ARG A 62 20.32 11.21 22.16
CA ARG A 62 21.25 10.20 22.67
C ARG A 62 21.76 10.74 24.00
N ARG A 63 21.05 10.44 25.10
CA ARG A 63 21.54 10.68 26.45
C ARG A 63 22.75 9.75 26.56
N GLN A 64 23.92 10.34 26.30
CA GLN A 64 25.22 9.78 26.57
C GLN A 64 25.16 9.14 27.95
N ARG A 65 25.29 7.82 27.99
CA ARG A 65 25.89 7.10 29.11
C ARG A 65 27.28 6.71 28.67
#